data_AF-A0A1I4B1E2-F1
#
_entry.id   AF-A0A1I4B1E2-F1
#
_cell.length_a   1.000
_cell.length_b   1.000
_cell.length_c   1.000
_cell.angle_alpha   90.00
_cell.angle_beta   90.00
_cell.angle_gamma   90.00
#
_symmetry.space_group_name_H-M   'P 1'
#
loop_
_entity.id
_entity.type
_entity.pdbx_description
1 polymer ?
#
loop_
_entity_poly.entity_id
_entity_poly.type
_entity_poly.pdbx_seq_one_letter_code
_entity_poly.pdbx_strand_id
1 'polypeptide(L)'
;MTKLLALIGIFLATQSAAEDRLGPIAQLELWRHARLAETRSADDAALAPFTTDGCSGGMSSVWRGVAQVFPEFRDTQGKTPPWEQCCVIHDQAYHLGGEDSTPFASFQARLVADEQLRVCVVAVAQDDSAALQARYDQPQDKIEQAFSFIADRMFDAVRVGGAPCSGLPWRWGYGWAQCW
;
A
#
# COMPACT_ATOMS: atom_id res chain seq x y z
N MET A 1 8.20 -53.41 -6.67
CA MET A 1 9.20 -52.63 -5.92
C MET A 1 9.38 -51.29 -6.60
N THR A 2 9.04 -50.25 -5.85
CA THR A 2 8.83 -48.85 -6.22
C THR A 2 10.14 -48.14 -6.61
N LYS A 3 10.13 -47.37 -7.70
CA LYS A 3 11.10 -46.27 -7.91
C LYS A 3 10.35 -45.06 -8.47
N LEU A 4 9.90 -44.18 -7.57
CA LEU A 4 9.54 -42.81 -7.88
C LEU A 4 10.58 -41.95 -7.17
N LEU A 5 11.51 -41.36 -7.91
CA LEU A 5 12.58 -40.53 -7.40
C LEU A 5 12.43 -39.10 -7.95
N ALA A 6 12.17 -38.20 -7.01
CA ALA A 6 12.63 -36.81 -6.93
C ALA A 6 12.38 -35.87 -8.12
N LEU A 7 11.30 -35.08 -8.00
CA LEU A 7 11.19 -33.73 -8.57
C LEU A 7 11.02 -32.74 -7.41
N ILE A 8 12.08 -32.53 -6.64
CA ILE A 8 12.15 -31.47 -5.62
C ILE A 8 13.54 -30.86 -5.77
N GLY A 9 13.69 -29.78 -6.53
CA GLY A 9 15.00 -29.16 -6.71
C GLY A 9 15.05 -27.89 -7.55
N ILE A 10 14.00 -27.55 -8.30
CA ILE A 10 14.04 -26.41 -9.24
C ILE A 10 13.51 -25.10 -8.63
N PHE A 11 12.77 -25.14 -7.52
CA PHE A 11 12.12 -23.94 -6.95
C PHE A 11 13.02 -23.05 -6.07
N LEU A 12 14.11 -23.56 -5.50
CA LEU A 12 14.96 -22.80 -4.56
C LEU A 12 15.94 -21.83 -5.23
N ALA A 13 16.37 -22.11 -6.47
CA ALA A 13 17.43 -21.33 -7.12
C ALA A 13 16.98 -19.98 -7.68
N THR A 14 15.68 -19.75 -7.84
CA THR A 14 15.15 -18.54 -8.52
C THR A 14 14.97 -17.35 -7.58
N GLN A 15 14.72 -17.58 -6.29
CA GLN A 15 14.53 -16.50 -5.31
C GLN A 15 15.85 -15.81 -4.96
N SER A 16 16.94 -16.56 -4.72
CA SER A 16 18.23 -15.97 -4.33
C SER A 16 18.80 -15.02 -5.39
N ALA A 17 18.67 -15.37 -6.67
CA ALA A 17 19.15 -14.54 -7.78
C ALA A 17 18.31 -13.27 -8.03
N ALA A 18 17.09 -13.21 -7.50
CA ALA A 18 16.23 -12.02 -7.54
C ALA A 18 16.50 -11.10 -6.35
N GLU A 19 16.75 -11.67 -5.17
CA GLU A 19 17.15 -10.95 -3.97
C GLU A 19 18.52 -10.27 -4.12
N ASP A 20 19.51 -10.96 -4.72
CA ASP A 20 20.86 -10.42 -4.99
C ASP A 20 20.88 -9.21 -5.94
N ARG A 21 19.77 -8.95 -6.67
CA ARG A 21 19.65 -7.81 -7.60
C ARG A 21 19.01 -6.57 -6.96
N LEU A 22 18.65 -6.63 -5.68
CA LEU A 22 18.07 -5.49 -4.98
C LEU A 22 19.12 -4.44 -4.63
N GLY A 23 18.77 -3.16 -4.81
CA GLY A 23 19.59 -2.03 -4.37
C GLY A 23 19.70 -1.95 -2.83
N PRO A 24 20.66 -1.17 -2.30
CA PRO A 24 20.98 -1.14 -0.87
C PRO A 24 19.80 -0.71 0.02
N ILE A 25 18.91 0.15 -0.47
CA ILE A 25 17.71 0.58 0.27
C ILE A 25 16.71 -0.57 0.44
N ALA A 26 16.53 -1.38 -0.60
CA ALA A 26 15.65 -2.54 -0.54
C ALA A 26 16.21 -3.61 0.41
N GLN A 27 17.54 -3.81 0.43
CA GLN A 27 18.19 -4.72 1.39
C GLN A 27 17.98 -4.28 2.85
N LEU A 28 18.03 -2.97 3.14
CA LEU A 28 17.76 -2.45 4.47
C LEU A 28 16.31 -2.71 4.92
N GLU A 29 15.36 -2.63 3.99
CA GLU A 29 13.95 -2.92 4.27
C GLU A 29 13.68 -4.41 4.50
N LEU A 30 14.38 -5.31 3.79
CA LEU A 30 14.22 -6.76 3.93
C LEU A 30 14.41 -7.25 5.37
N TRP A 31 15.31 -6.64 6.14
CA TRP A 31 15.46 -6.97 7.57
C TRP A 31 14.16 -6.78 8.37
N ARG A 32 13.38 -5.73 8.06
CA ARG A 32 12.07 -5.50 8.69
C ARG A 32 11.03 -6.51 8.23
N HIS A 33 11.09 -6.96 6.98
CA HIS A 33 10.23 -8.05 6.52
C HIS A 33 10.58 -9.39 7.19
N ALA A 34 11.85 -9.64 7.49
CA ALA A 34 12.25 -10.81 8.28
C ALA A 34 11.68 -10.78 9.70
N ARG A 35 11.69 -9.61 10.36
CA ARG A 35 11.06 -9.43 11.69
C ARG A 35 9.54 -9.63 11.66
N LEU A 36 8.88 -9.13 10.63
CA LEU A 36 7.45 -9.38 10.43
C LEU A 36 7.19 -10.88 10.20
N ALA A 37 8.03 -11.57 9.43
CA ALA A 37 7.91 -13.00 9.18
C ALA A 37 8.01 -13.84 10.46
N GLU A 38 8.97 -13.50 11.35
CA GLU A 38 9.11 -14.13 12.67
C GLU A 38 7.83 -13.96 13.50
N THR A 39 7.27 -12.74 13.51
CA THR A 39 6.03 -12.43 14.25
C THR A 39 4.83 -13.20 13.70
N ARG A 40 4.74 -13.34 12.38
CA ARG A 40 3.67 -14.10 11.70
C ARG A 40 3.77 -15.61 11.90
N SER A 41 4.93 -16.11 12.30
CA SER A 41 5.20 -17.54 12.48
C SER A 41 5.14 -17.97 13.95
N ALA A 42 4.85 -17.05 14.88
CA ALA A 42 4.69 -17.37 16.29
C ALA A 42 3.42 -18.21 16.55
N ASP A 43 3.46 -19.07 17.58
CA ASP A 43 2.34 -19.98 17.91
C ASP A 43 1.03 -19.24 18.25
N ASP A 44 1.13 -18.01 18.76
CA ASP A 44 0.03 -17.12 19.10
C ASP A 44 -0.25 -16.05 18.02
N ALA A 45 0.37 -16.18 16.84
CA ALA A 45 0.18 -15.25 15.75
C ALA A 45 -1.28 -15.23 15.29
N ALA A 46 -1.94 -14.10 15.53
CA ALA A 46 -3.31 -13.86 15.10
C ALA A 46 -3.38 -12.53 14.35
N LEU A 47 -4.04 -12.56 13.19
CA LEU A 47 -4.36 -11.35 12.44
C LEU A 47 -5.53 -10.64 13.15
N ALA A 48 -5.32 -9.40 13.57
CA ALA A 48 -6.36 -8.57 14.14
C ALA A 48 -7.46 -8.26 13.10
N PRO A 49 -8.69 -7.90 13.52
CA PRO A 49 -9.72 -7.42 12.59
C PRO A 49 -9.23 -6.25 11.74
N PHE A 50 -9.70 -6.17 10.49
CA PHE A 50 -9.37 -5.06 9.60
C PHE A 50 -9.94 -3.74 10.12
N THR A 51 -9.12 -2.69 10.04
CA THR A 51 -9.51 -1.30 10.35
C THR A 51 -8.89 -0.37 9.31
N THR A 52 -9.58 0.72 8.97
CA THR A 52 -9.06 1.76 8.06
C THR A 52 -9.49 3.14 8.58
N ASP A 53 -8.64 4.15 8.42
CA ASP A 53 -8.97 5.56 8.63
C ASP A 53 -9.20 6.32 7.31
N GLY A 54 -9.23 5.60 6.18
CA GLY A 54 -9.28 6.15 4.82
C GLY A 54 -7.87 6.30 4.26
N CYS A 55 -7.48 7.49 3.85
CA CYS A 55 -6.08 7.78 3.57
C CYS A 55 -5.31 7.90 4.89
N SER A 56 -4.53 6.85 5.15
CA SER A 56 -3.65 6.63 6.30
C SER A 56 -2.91 7.88 6.79
N GLY A 57 -2.63 7.93 8.10
CA GLY A 57 -2.04 9.10 8.75
C GLY A 57 -3.07 10.19 9.08
N GLY A 58 -4.35 9.85 9.12
CA GLY A 58 -5.43 10.79 9.39
C GLY A 58 -5.75 11.76 8.25
N MET A 59 -5.23 11.55 7.04
CA MET A 59 -5.44 12.48 5.91
C MET A 59 -6.91 12.62 5.54
N SER A 60 -7.65 11.51 5.52
CA SER A 60 -9.11 11.55 5.30
C SER A 60 -9.86 12.28 6.41
N SER A 61 -9.41 12.17 7.66
CA SER A 61 -10.00 12.89 8.78
C SER A 61 -9.70 14.39 8.72
N VAL A 62 -8.48 14.77 8.38
CA VAL A 62 -8.10 16.18 8.16
C VAL A 62 -8.89 16.77 7.00
N TRP A 63 -9.01 16.07 5.87
CA TRP A 63 -9.82 16.52 4.72
C TRP A 63 -11.26 16.80 5.13
N ARG A 64 -11.90 15.85 5.82
CA ARG A 64 -13.27 16.00 6.33
C ARG A 64 -13.38 17.17 7.29
N GLY A 65 -12.40 17.37 8.18
CA GLY A 65 -12.35 18.51 9.09
C GLY A 65 -12.28 19.85 8.35
N VAL A 66 -11.41 19.97 7.35
CA VAL A 66 -11.31 21.17 6.50
C VAL A 66 -12.62 21.41 5.75
N ALA A 67 -13.21 20.38 5.16
CA ALA A 67 -14.51 20.49 4.47
C ALA A 67 -15.68 20.84 5.41
N GLN A 68 -15.60 20.51 6.70
CA GLN A 68 -16.60 20.92 7.68
C GLN A 68 -16.47 22.40 8.06
N VAL A 69 -15.23 22.90 8.18
CA VAL A 69 -14.94 24.27 8.61
C VAL A 69 -15.07 25.28 7.47
N PHE A 70 -14.72 24.89 6.24
CA PHE A 70 -14.67 25.79 5.07
C PHE A 70 -15.67 25.32 3.99
N PRO A 71 -16.88 25.90 3.91
CA PRO A 71 -17.89 25.52 2.93
C PRO A 71 -17.39 25.60 1.49
N GLU A 72 -16.61 26.62 1.14
CA GLU A 72 -16.06 26.80 -0.21
C GLU A 72 -15.11 25.64 -0.58
N PHE A 73 -14.31 25.15 0.37
CA PHE A 73 -13.48 23.97 0.16
C PHE A 73 -14.34 22.73 -0.09
N ARG A 74 -15.37 22.51 0.74
CA ARG A 74 -16.27 21.36 0.57
C ARG A 74 -16.99 21.38 -0.77
N ASP A 75 -17.44 22.55 -1.19
CA ASP A 75 -18.23 22.69 -2.40
C ASP A 75 -17.34 22.50 -3.65
N THR A 76 -16.06 22.89 -3.57
CA THR A 76 -15.07 22.71 -4.65
C THR A 76 -14.34 21.37 -4.65
N GLN A 77 -14.10 20.76 -3.50
CA GLN A 77 -13.27 19.54 -3.35
C GLN A 77 -14.07 18.30 -2.94
N GLY A 78 -15.30 18.48 -2.46
CA GLY A 78 -16.11 17.41 -1.88
C GLY A 78 -15.81 17.15 -0.41
N LYS A 79 -16.68 16.35 0.21
CA LYS A 79 -16.57 15.98 1.64
C LYS A 79 -15.45 14.98 1.93
N THR A 80 -15.04 14.22 0.93
CA THR A 80 -13.98 13.20 1.00
C THR A 80 -13.07 13.35 -0.22
N PRO A 81 -11.80 12.95 -0.12
CA PRO A 81 -10.92 12.95 -1.28
C PRO A 81 -11.45 11.98 -2.35
N PRO A 82 -11.41 12.33 -3.64
CA PRO A 82 -11.91 11.46 -4.72
C PRO A 82 -11.30 10.06 -4.73
N TRP A 83 -10.07 9.91 -4.23
CA TRP A 83 -9.31 8.66 -4.19
C TRP A 83 -9.37 7.93 -2.83
N GLU A 84 -10.26 8.30 -1.90
CA GLU A 84 -10.35 7.66 -0.57
C GLU A 84 -10.49 6.13 -0.66
N GLN A 85 -11.26 5.65 -1.64
CA GLN A 85 -11.46 4.21 -1.85
C GLN A 85 -10.16 3.50 -2.26
N CYS A 86 -9.27 4.16 -3.01
CA CYS A 86 -7.95 3.59 -3.33
C CYS A 86 -7.10 3.40 -2.07
N CYS A 87 -7.18 4.34 -1.13
CA CYS A 87 -6.52 4.21 0.17
C CYS A 87 -7.08 3.03 0.99
N VAL A 88 -8.41 2.84 1.02
CA VAL A 88 -9.03 1.71 1.73
C VAL A 88 -8.59 0.36 1.16
N ILE A 89 -8.46 0.25 -0.17
CA ILE A 89 -7.94 -0.97 -0.82
C ILE A 89 -6.47 -1.21 -0.46
N HIS A 90 -5.66 -0.16 -0.44
CA HIS A 90 -4.26 -0.23 -0.03
C HIS A 90 -4.10 -0.65 1.43
N ASP A 91 -4.91 -0.09 2.32
CA ASP A 91 -4.97 -0.46 3.74
C ASP A 91 -5.28 -1.96 3.90
N GLN A 92 -6.16 -2.54 3.09
CA GLN A 92 -6.43 -4.00 3.14
C GLN A 92 -5.19 -4.82 2.82
N ALA A 93 -4.43 -4.44 1.80
CA ALA A 93 -3.17 -5.10 1.49
C ALA A 93 -2.14 -4.95 2.62
N TYR A 94 -2.06 -3.74 3.18
CA TYR A 94 -1.17 -3.40 4.29
C TYR A 94 -1.55 -4.10 5.60
N HIS A 95 -2.83 -4.32 5.84
CA HIS A 95 -3.32 -5.09 6.99
C HIS A 95 -2.81 -6.52 6.94
N LEU A 96 -2.96 -7.17 5.77
CA LEU A 96 -2.57 -8.55 5.54
C LEU A 96 -1.05 -8.75 5.57
N GLY A 97 -0.28 -7.83 4.98
CA GLY A 97 1.17 -7.95 4.88
C GLY A 97 1.66 -8.97 3.84
N GLY A 98 0.82 -9.29 2.86
CA GLY A 98 1.06 -10.28 1.80
C GLY A 98 0.82 -11.73 2.26
N GLU A 99 0.36 -12.59 1.34
CA GLU A 99 0.03 -13.99 1.65
C GLU A 99 1.28 -14.79 2.04
N ASP A 100 2.32 -14.73 1.22
CA ASP A 100 3.63 -15.34 1.49
C ASP A 100 4.40 -14.48 2.50
N SER A 101 4.73 -15.06 3.66
CA SER A 101 5.43 -14.39 4.74
C SER A 101 6.95 -14.38 4.60
N THR A 102 7.52 -15.03 3.57
CA THR A 102 8.96 -14.96 3.35
C THR A 102 9.40 -13.52 3.11
N PRO A 103 10.60 -13.10 3.58
CA PRO A 103 10.96 -11.68 3.59
C PRO A 103 10.91 -11.03 2.21
N PHE A 104 11.45 -11.72 1.20
CA PHE A 104 11.45 -11.24 -0.19
C PHE A 104 10.05 -11.19 -0.79
N ALA A 105 9.23 -12.23 -0.61
CA ALA A 105 7.86 -12.21 -1.13
C ALA A 105 7.00 -11.13 -0.47
N SER A 106 7.16 -10.92 0.85
CA SER A 106 6.48 -9.86 1.58
C SER A 106 6.91 -8.46 1.11
N PHE A 107 8.20 -8.25 0.84
CA PHE A 107 8.71 -7.01 0.25
C PHE A 107 8.11 -6.75 -1.14
N GLN A 108 8.08 -7.77 -1.99
CA GLN A 108 7.49 -7.66 -3.33
C GLN A 108 5.98 -7.40 -3.27
N ALA A 109 5.26 -8.07 -2.37
CA ALA A 109 3.85 -7.83 -2.15
C ALA A 109 3.58 -6.39 -1.71
N ARG A 110 4.44 -5.79 -0.89
CA ARG A 110 4.34 -4.37 -0.52
C ARG A 110 4.53 -3.47 -1.73
N LEU A 111 5.55 -3.70 -2.54
CA LEU A 111 5.78 -2.93 -3.77
C LEU A 111 4.59 -3.01 -4.73
N VAL A 112 4.01 -4.19 -4.89
CA VAL A 112 2.81 -4.39 -5.72
C VAL A 112 1.63 -3.61 -5.15
N ALA A 113 1.39 -3.65 -3.83
CA ALA A 113 0.33 -2.88 -3.19
C ALA A 113 0.52 -1.36 -3.40
N ASP A 114 1.75 -0.86 -3.24
CA ASP A 114 2.08 0.55 -3.41
C ASP A 114 1.87 1.01 -4.87
N GLU A 115 2.25 0.20 -5.85
CA GLU A 115 2.00 0.51 -7.26
C GLU A 115 0.50 0.41 -7.61
N GLN A 116 -0.23 -0.54 -7.02
CA GLN A 116 -1.69 -0.62 -7.19
C GLN A 116 -2.40 0.62 -6.66
N LEU A 117 -1.96 1.18 -5.52
CA LEU A 117 -2.47 2.47 -5.03
C LEU A 117 -2.24 3.57 -6.07
N ARG A 118 -1.01 3.68 -6.59
CA ARG A 118 -0.64 4.66 -7.60
C ARG A 118 -1.52 4.57 -8.85
N VAL A 119 -1.68 3.35 -9.40
CA VAL A 119 -2.53 3.09 -10.57
C VAL A 119 -3.99 3.40 -10.28
N CYS A 120 -4.52 3.01 -9.11
CA CYS A 120 -5.89 3.31 -8.72
C CYS A 120 -6.15 4.82 -8.68
N VAL A 121 -5.24 5.59 -8.07
CA VAL A 121 -5.37 7.06 -7.98
C VAL A 121 -5.37 7.69 -9.38
N VAL A 122 -4.50 7.24 -10.30
CA VAL A 122 -4.50 7.73 -11.69
C VAL A 122 -5.84 7.42 -12.38
N ALA A 123 -6.38 6.22 -12.19
CA ALA A 123 -7.62 5.79 -12.82
C ALA A 123 -8.83 6.64 -12.41
N VAL A 124 -8.85 7.20 -11.19
CA VAL A 124 -9.94 8.09 -10.74
C VAL A 124 -10.14 9.28 -11.69
N ALA A 125 -9.07 9.84 -12.26
CA ALA A 125 -9.17 10.94 -13.22
C ALA A 125 -9.93 10.56 -14.50
N GLN A 126 -9.84 9.30 -14.90
CA GLN A 126 -10.48 8.77 -16.10
C GLN A 126 -11.92 8.33 -15.80
N ASP A 127 -12.11 7.59 -14.72
CA ASP A 127 -13.41 7.02 -14.34
C ASP A 127 -14.42 8.12 -13.97
N ASP A 128 -13.97 9.18 -13.28
CA ASP A 128 -14.80 10.30 -12.86
C ASP A 128 -14.62 11.55 -13.74
N SER A 129 -14.05 11.40 -14.95
CA SER A 129 -13.61 12.52 -15.80
C SER A 129 -14.66 13.62 -15.95
N ALA A 130 -15.91 13.30 -16.29
CA ALA A 130 -16.96 14.30 -16.49
C ALA A 130 -17.29 15.09 -15.20
N ALA A 131 -17.33 14.40 -14.05
CA ALA A 131 -17.61 15.01 -12.77
C ALA A 131 -16.46 15.91 -12.30
N LEU A 132 -15.21 15.48 -12.52
CA LEU A 132 -14.02 16.25 -12.16
C LEU A 132 -13.83 17.47 -13.06
N GLN A 133 -14.06 17.34 -14.38
CA GLN A 133 -14.02 18.47 -15.31
C GLN A 133 -15.05 19.54 -14.94
N ALA A 134 -16.30 19.12 -14.67
CA ALA A 134 -17.35 20.05 -14.25
C ALA A 134 -17.05 20.71 -12.90
N ARG A 135 -16.44 19.98 -11.96
CA ARG A 135 -16.11 20.49 -10.61
C ARG A 135 -14.98 21.51 -10.64
N TYR A 136 -13.93 21.23 -11.41
CA TYR A 136 -12.71 22.05 -11.39
C TYR A 136 -12.66 23.10 -12.50
N ASP A 137 -13.60 23.06 -13.46
CA ASP A 137 -13.58 23.88 -14.67
C ASP A 137 -12.21 23.80 -15.36
N GLN A 138 -11.71 22.57 -15.47
CA GLN A 138 -10.41 22.26 -16.08
C GLN A 138 -10.60 21.22 -17.18
N PRO A 139 -9.78 21.28 -18.25
CA PRO A 139 -9.78 20.24 -19.27
C PRO A 139 -9.22 18.92 -18.71
N GLN A 140 -9.65 17.80 -19.30
CA GLN A 140 -9.30 16.45 -18.85
C GLN A 140 -7.78 16.23 -18.71
N ASP A 141 -6.97 16.74 -19.63
CA ASP A 141 -5.50 16.59 -19.59
C ASP A 141 -4.88 17.19 -18.33
N LYS A 142 -5.42 18.31 -17.84
CA LYS A 142 -4.96 18.97 -16.61
C LYS A 142 -5.35 18.17 -15.36
N ILE A 143 -6.53 17.56 -15.37
CA ILE A 143 -6.98 16.69 -14.28
C ILE A 143 -6.10 15.43 -14.23
N GLU A 144 -5.85 14.79 -15.37
CA GLU A 144 -4.97 13.60 -15.44
C GLU A 144 -3.53 13.91 -14.98
N GLN A 145 -2.98 15.07 -15.35
CA GLN A 145 -1.68 15.54 -14.86
C GLN A 145 -1.67 15.71 -13.33
N ALA A 146 -2.72 16.34 -12.77
CA ALA A 146 -2.82 16.55 -11.33
C ALA A 146 -2.92 15.23 -10.56
N PHE A 147 -3.76 14.30 -11.01
CA PHE A 147 -3.92 12.99 -10.38
C PHE A 147 -2.66 12.12 -10.52
N SER A 148 -1.96 12.18 -11.66
CA SER A 148 -0.66 11.50 -11.82
C SER A 148 0.37 12.04 -10.84
N PHE A 149 0.44 13.36 -10.68
CA PHE A 149 1.34 13.97 -9.70
C PHE A 149 1.00 13.54 -8.27
N ILE A 150 -0.29 13.54 -7.89
CA ILE A 150 -0.76 13.09 -6.58
C ILE A 150 -0.41 11.61 -6.37
N ALA A 151 -0.69 10.75 -7.35
CA ALA A 151 -0.40 9.32 -7.29
C ALA A 151 1.09 9.04 -7.05
N ASP A 152 1.98 9.75 -7.76
CA ASP A 152 3.43 9.62 -7.56
C ASP A 152 3.83 10.05 -6.15
N ARG A 153 3.27 11.15 -5.62
CA ARG A 153 3.57 11.58 -4.24
C ARG A 153 3.03 10.61 -3.19
N MET A 154 1.87 10.01 -3.44
CA MET A 154 1.32 8.96 -2.57
C MET A 154 2.20 7.72 -2.58
N PHE A 155 2.67 7.27 -3.76
CA PHE A 155 3.64 6.18 -3.87
C PHE A 155 4.90 6.46 -3.05
N ASP A 156 5.53 7.63 -3.26
CA ASP A 156 6.73 8.03 -2.52
C ASP A 156 6.48 8.01 -0.99
N ALA A 157 5.34 8.54 -0.55
CA ALA A 157 4.97 8.61 0.85
C ALA A 157 4.79 7.22 1.49
N VAL A 158 4.08 6.30 0.83
CA VAL A 158 3.88 4.94 1.36
C VAL A 158 5.14 4.09 1.31
N ARG A 159 6.03 4.31 0.32
CA ARG A 159 7.35 3.66 0.30
C ARG A 159 8.17 4.02 1.53
N VAL A 160 8.16 5.29 1.94
CA VAL A 160 8.94 5.78 3.09
C VAL A 160 8.25 5.49 4.42
N GLY A 161 6.96 5.79 4.55
CA GLY A 161 6.21 5.71 5.81
C GLY A 161 5.59 4.33 6.09
N GLY A 162 5.50 3.47 5.09
CA GLY A 162 4.78 2.19 5.16
C GLY A 162 5.61 0.98 5.56
N ALA A 163 6.90 1.14 5.86
CA ALA A 163 7.77 0.01 6.17
C ALA A 163 7.26 -0.81 7.38
N PRO A 164 7.41 -2.15 7.38
CA PRO A 164 6.99 -2.98 8.50
C PRO A 164 7.78 -2.64 9.77
N CYS A 165 7.26 -3.06 10.93
CA CYS A 165 7.93 -2.89 12.24
C CYS A 165 8.33 -1.44 12.59
N SER A 166 7.66 -0.44 12.01
CA SER A 166 7.95 0.98 12.26
C SER A 166 7.24 1.55 13.49
N GLY A 167 6.33 0.79 14.09
CA GLY A 167 5.43 1.29 15.14
C GLY A 167 4.24 2.09 14.64
N LEU A 168 4.21 2.47 13.37
CA LEU A 168 3.11 3.23 12.78
C LEU A 168 1.86 2.33 12.66
N PRO A 169 0.65 2.88 12.91
CA PRO A 169 -0.57 2.08 12.88
C PRO A 169 -1.01 1.71 11.45
N TRP A 170 -0.40 2.32 10.43
CA TRP A 170 -0.60 2.03 8.99
C TRP A 170 0.64 1.36 8.34
N ARG A 171 1.52 0.75 9.15
CA ARG A 171 2.69 0.03 8.63
C ARG A 171 2.27 -1.19 7.80
N TRP A 172 3.14 -1.67 6.92
CA TRP A 172 2.97 -2.97 6.30
C TRP A 172 2.87 -4.09 7.34
N GLY A 173 1.85 -4.93 7.22
CA GLY A 173 1.48 -5.95 8.19
C GLY A 173 0.86 -5.40 9.47
N TYR A 174 0.16 -4.25 9.44
CA TYR A 174 -0.36 -3.66 10.69
C TYR A 174 -1.43 -4.49 11.40
N GLY A 175 -2.05 -5.45 10.70
CA GLY A 175 -2.96 -6.42 11.31
C GLY A 175 -2.25 -7.41 12.23
N TRP A 176 -0.94 -7.57 12.11
CA TRP A 176 -0.14 -8.44 12.98
C TRP A 176 0.40 -7.67 14.19
N ALA A 177 0.91 -8.41 15.18
CA ALA A 177 1.60 -7.83 16.32
C ALA A 177 2.79 -6.94 15.89
N GLN A 178 3.19 -6.01 16.76
CA GLN A 178 4.38 -5.18 16.53
C GLN A 178 5.65 -6.04 16.59
N CYS A 179 6.63 -5.71 15.75
CA CYS A 179 7.79 -6.55 15.46
C CYS A 179 9.13 -5.79 15.61
N TRP A 180 9.32 -5.15 16.77
CA TRP A 180 10.48 -4.28 17.07
C TRP A 180 11.86 -4.93 16.88
#